data_AF-A0A8T5I001-F1
#
_entry.id   AF-A0A8T5I001-F1
#
_cell.length_a   1.000
_cell.length_b   1.000
_cell.length_c   1.000
_cell.angle_alpha   90.00
_cell.angle_beta   90.00
_cell.angle_gamma   90.00
#
_symmetry.space_group_name_H-M   'P 1'
#
loop_
_entity.id
_entity.type
_entity.pdbx_description
1 polymer ?
#
loop_
_entity_poly.entity_id
_entity_poly.type
_entity_poly.pdbx_seq_one_letter_code
_entity_poly.pdbx_strand_id
1 'polypeptide(L)'
;MDYQKIGLKCGIEIHQQLEGKKLFCNCPTLLRDDKPDFELKRKLRASAGESGKIDIAAKQEQIRNKTFVYQGYSDTTCLVETDSEPPHALNQNSLYTTLQLSKLVNANVSPVVQVMRKTVVDGSNTSGFQRTALIARNGEVETSEGIVRIDNISLEEDACKIVSETETEKIYKLDRLGIPLIEIGTAPDIKTPEQCLETAKKLGMLLRSLPNVKRGLGTIRQDVNVSIKGGNRIEAKGAQDLRMIPTLVNLEIKRQQELLKIKEELKKIKLNEFKIYDITKLLSKSEAKVISSAIKIKGKILAIKLNGFSGLIGRELQPNYRVGSEFSGRAKIKAGVKGIFHSDELPNYGITKDEVDLINKELSCKDKDAFVLVAALEDKCKLALSAVYERAEELFLRVPKEVRKAEANGLTTFMRPMPGSARMYPETDVPLVKPDPHAVELPELISERAERYQKKLSLNSDMANHVAKSNYSELFEELVKKYPKFKPAFIVDTLISMPIEIKKKYELDSSKLTDDNYRDLFKYLHEDKIHKDIVIDVLIDMIKNKFDLQNYESLSTEDVHSVIKEIVEKNKDAPFGALMGQCMKALAGKVSGKIISEELKKLV
;
A
#
# COMPACT_ATOMS: atom_id res chain seq x y z
N MET A 1 24.25 13.35 4.16
CA MET A 1 25.12 12.62 3.22
C MET A 1 25.28 13.49 1.98
N ASP A 2 26.42 13.45 1.30
CA ASP A 2 26.56 14.14 0.01
C ASP A 2 26.04 13.24 -1.13
N TYR A 3 24.76 13.38 -1.47
CA TYR A 3 24.08 12.53 -2.45
C TYR A 3 24.63 12.68 -3.87
N GLN A 4 25.11 13.87 -4.22
CA GLN A 4 25.70 14.14 -5.53
C GLN A 4 27.03 13.40 -5.69
N LYS A 5 27.90 13.44 -4.67
CA LYS A 5 29.16 12.68 -4.67
C LYS A 5 28.93 11.17 -4.66
N ILE A 6 27.90 10.71 -3.95
CA ILE A 6 27.46 9.31 -3.95
C ILE A 6 26.93 8.89 -5.33
N GLY A 7 26.49 9.86 -6.15
CA GLY A 7 25.86 9.61 -7.44
C GLY A 7 24.51 8.93 -7.28
N LEU A 8 23.71 9.40 -6.32
CA LEU A 8 22.34 8.92 -6.12
C LEU A 8 21.53 9.15 -7.41
N LYS A 9 20.85 8.09 -7.83
CA LYS A 9 19.82 8.11 -8.86
C LYS A 9 18.59 7.42 -8.29
N CYS A 10 17.53 8.19 -8.13
CA CYS A 10 16.28 7.72 -7.55
C CYS A 10 15.12 7.98 -8.52
N GLY A 11 14.13 7.09 -8.50
CA GLY A 11 12.87 7.22 -9.24
C GLY A 11 11.74 6.59 -8.43
N ILE A 12 10.52 6.99 -8.69
CA ILE A 12 9.33 6.41 -8.05
C ILE A 12 8.37 5.87 -9.10
N GLU A 13 7.68 4.81 -8.73
CA GLU A 13 6.60 4.22 -9.50
C GLU A 13 5.35 4.25 -8.62
N ILE A 14 4.27 4.85 -9.12
CA ILE A 14 3.02 4.99 -8.37
C ILE A 14 1.92 4.25 -9.12
N HIS A 15 1.21 3.37 -8.43
CA HIS A 15 0.01 2.71 -8.94
C HIS A 15 -1.21 3.22 -8.20
N GLN A 16 -2.21 3.71 -8.93
CA GLN A 16 -3.45 4.25 -8.36
C GLN A 16 -4.67 3.59 -8.97
N GLN A 17 -5.51 2.97 -8.14
CA GLN A 17 -6.77 2.37 -8.55
C GLN A 17 -7.81 3.44 -8.89
N LEU A 18 -8.66 3.13 -9.87
CA LEU A 18 -9.84 3.91 -10.24
C LEU A 18 -11.14 3.18 -9.82
N GLU A 19 -12.20 3.95 -9.63
CA GLU A 19 -13.55 3.50 -9.29
C GLU A 19 -14.44 3.37 -10.53
N GLY A 20 -15.56 2.65 -10.38
CA GLY A 20 -16.59 2.50 -11.39
C GLY A 20 -16.65 1.07 -11.91
N LYS A 21 -16.23 0.88 -13.16
CA LYS A 21 -16.19 -0.44 -13.81
C LYS A 21 -14.75 -0.89 -14.04
N LYS A 22 -14.54 -2.20 -14.10
CA LYS A 22 -13.26 -2.81 -14.46
C LYS A 22 -12.79 -2.40 -15.85
N LEU A 23 -11.51 -2.57 -16.12
CA LEU A 23 -10.82 -1.97 -17.28
C LEU A 23 -11.24 -2.62 -18.61
N PHE A 24 -11.53 -3.91 -18.61
CA PHE A 24 -11.87 -4.69 -19.80
C PHE A 24 -13.13 -5.56 -19.61
N CYS A 25 -14.00 -5.22 -18.67
CA CYS A 25 -15.33 -5.82 -18.52
C CYS A 25 -16.30 -4.86 -17.82
N ASN A 26 -17.58 -5.26 -17.70
CA ASN A 26 -18.62 -4.41 -17.11
C ASN A 26 -18.81 -4.56 -15.60
N CYS A 27 -18.05 -5.44 -14.95
CA CYS A 27 -18.15 -5.65 -13.51
C CYS A 27 -17.73 -4.41 -12.71
N PRO A 28 -18.34 -4.16 -11.54
CA PRO A 28 -17.99 -3.04 -10.67
C PRO A 28 -16.61 -3.24 -10.01
N THR A 29 -16.00 -2.14 -9.56
CA THR A 29 -14.73 -2.11 -8.81
C THR A 29 -14.88 -2.41 -7.30
N LEU A 30 -15.97 -3.09 -6.92
CA LEU A 30 -16.31 -3.38 -5.53
C LEU A 30 -15.50 -4.57 -5.00
N LEU A 31 -14.84 -4.39 -3.86
CA LEU A 31 -14.16 -5.47 -3.14
C LEU A 31 -15.11 -6.17 -2.17
N ARG A 32 -14.94 -7.47 -1.99
CA ARG A 32 -15.83 -8.36 -1.25
C ARG A 32 -15.10 -9.09 -0.12
N ASP A 33 -15.67 -9.03 1.07
CA ASP A 33 -15.15 -9.71 2.26
C ASP A 33 -16.06 -10.85 2.74
N ASP A 34 -17.23 -11.01 2.14
CA ASP A 34 -18.17 -12.11 2.35
C ASP A 34 -17.75 -13.40 1.62
N LYS A 35 -18.51 -14.47 1.88
CA LYS A 35 -18.26 -15.81 1.35
C LYS A 35 -18.37 -15.79 -0.18
N PRO A 36 -17.42 -16.41 -0.91
CA PRO A 36 -17.52 -16.49 -2.36
C PRO A 36 -18.69 -17.37 -2.80
N ASP A 37 -19.26 -17.04 -3.95
CA ASP A 37 -20.36 -17.80 -4.56
C ASP A 37 -19.83 -19.05 -5.27
N PHE A 38 -18.63 -18.97 -5.84
CA PHE A 38 -17.99 -20.08 -6.56
C PHE A 38 -16.46 -20.06 -6.43
N GLU A 39 -15.86 -21.22 -6.72
CA GLU A 39 -14.41 -21.38 -6.78
C GLU A 39 -13.97 -22.06 -8.08
N LEU A 40 -12.81 -21.65 -8.60
CA LEU A 40 -12.20 -22.22 -9.81
C LEU A 40 -10.76 -22.65 -9.50
N LYS A 41 -10.34 -23.80 -10.00
CA LYS A 41 -8.96 -24.28 -9.86
C LYS A 41 -8.24 -24.22 -11.21
N ARG A 42 -7.05 -23.61 -11.24
CA ARG A 42 -6.20 -23.54 -12.44
C ARG A 42 -4.75 -23.84 -12.12
N LYS A 43 -3.98 -24.17 -13.16
CA LYS A 43 -2.52 -24.20 -13.16
C LYS A 43 -2.01 -23.39 -14.33
N LEU A 44 -1.09 -22.46 -14.05
CA LEU A 44 -0.43 -21.69 -15.09
C LEU A 44 0.85 -22.41 -15.55
N ARG A 45 1.22 -22.22 -16.81
CA ARG A 45 2.46 -22.73 -17.40
C ARG A 45 3.25 -21.54 -17.94
N ALA A 46 4.57 -21.51 -17.73
CA ALA A 46 5.37 -20.46 -18.35
C ALA A 46 5.41 -20.69 -19.86
N SER A 47 5.16 -19.62 -20.61
CA SER A 47 5.32 -19.60 -22.06
C SER A 47 6.54 -18.76 -22.44
N ALA A 48 7.12 -19.05 -23.60
CA ALA A 48 8.13 -18.18 -24.18
C ALA A 48 7.47 -16.88 -24.68
N GLY A 49 8.10 -15.73 -24.45
CA GLY A 49 7.69 -14.48 -25.06
C GLY A 49 8.07 -14.42 -26.55
N GLU A 50 7.82 -13.29 -27.22
CA GLU A 50 8.15 -13.10 -28.65
C GLU A 50 9.63 -13.38 -28.98
N SER A 51 10.52 -13.18 -28.01
CA SER A 51 11.95 -13.48 -28.14
C SER A 51 12.30 -14.98 -28.13
N GLY A 52 11.32 -15.87 -27.97
CA GLY A 52 11.52 -17.32 -27.80
C GLY A 52 12.13 -17.72 -26.45
N LYS A 53 12.43 -16.77 -25.56
CA LYS A 53 13.00 -17.02 -24.23
C LYS A 53 11.93 -16.96 -23.15
N ILE A 54 12.02 -17.88 -22.19
CA ILE A 54 11.17 -17.89 -20.98
C ILE A 54 11.81 -16.97 -19.93
N ASP A 55 11.00 -16.12 -19.30
CA ASP A 55 11.45 -15.26 -18.22
C ASP A 55 11.94 -16.07 -16.99
N ILE A 56 13.03 -15.61 -16.38
CA ILE A 56 13.69 -16.29 -15.26
C ILE A 56 12.77 -16.41 -14.04
N ALA A 57 12.06 -15.32 -13.70
CA ALA A 57 11.14 -15.35 -12.57
C ALA A 57 9.94 -16.25 -12.87
N ALA A 58 9.46 -16.24 -14.12
CA ALA A 58 8.37 -17.12 -14.52
C ALA A 58 8.75 -18.60 -14.43
N LYS A 59 9.97 -18.95 -14.85
CA LYS A 59 10.53 -20.29 -14.71
C LYS A 59 10.67 -20.69 -13.24
N GLN A 60 11.15 -19.80 -12.38
CA GLN A 60 11.27 -20.04 -10.93
C GLN A 60 9.90 -20.33 -10.30
N GLU A 61 8.87 -19.60 -10.69
CA GLU A 61 7.53 -19.78 -10.13
C GLU A 61 6.89 -21.10 -10.61
N GLN A 62 7.11 -21.49 -11.87
CA GLN A 62 6.64 -22.78 -12.40
C GLN A 62 7.28 -23.98 -11.68
N ILE A 63 8.55 -23.90 -11.28
CA ILE A 63 9.23 -24.96 -10.52
C ILE A 63 8.47 -25.30 -9.22
N ARG A 64 7.73 -24.33 -8.66
CA ARG A 64 6.92 -24.53 -7.45
C ARG A 64 5.63 -25.33 -7.69
N ASN A 65 5.21 -25.53 -8.95
CA ASN A 65 4.05 -26.33 -9.39
C ASN A 65 2.78 -26.15 -8.53
N LYS A 66 2.49 -24.91 -8.11
CA LYS A 66 1.33 -24.61 -7.27
C LYS A 66 0.02 -24.69 -8.05
N THR A 67 -1.03 -25.13 -7.37
CA THR A 67 -2.41 -24.99 -7.84
C THR A 67 -2.96 -23.63 -7.40
N PHE A 68 -3.65 -22.93 -8.29
CA PHE A 68 -4.30 -21.65 -7.99
C PHE A 68 -5.80 -21.86 -7.83
N VAL A 69 -6.34 -21.43 -6.70
CA VAL A 69 -7.79 -21.42 -6.43
C VAL A 69 -8.27 -19.99 -6.49
N TYR A 70 -9.27 -19.72 -7.32
CA TYR A 70 -9.86 -18.40 -7.52
C TYR A 70 -11.28 -18.38 -6.98
N GLN A 71 -11.53 -17.48 -6.04
CA GLN A 71 -12.82 -17.22 -5.41
C GLN A 71 -13.52 -16.10 -6.16
N GLY A 72 -14.74 -16.37 -6.64
CA GLY A 72 -15.53 -15.44 -7.43
C GLY A 72 -16.91 -15.16 -6.84
N TYR A 73 -17.53 -14.11 -7.35
CA TYR A 73 -18.80 -13.55 -6.88
C TYR A 73 -19.68 -13.21 -8.07
N SER A 74 -20.95 -13.55 -8.02
CA SER A 74 -21.87 -13.54 -9.17
C SER A 74 -22.17 -12.13 -9.69
N ASP A 75 -21.94 -11.11 -8.88
CA ASP A 75 -22.24 -9.69 -9.17
C ASP A 75 -20.99 -8.81 -9.37
N THR A 76 -19.81 -9.26 -8.95
CA THR A 76 -18.54 -8.52 -9.05
C THR A 76 -17.47 -9.24 -9.87
N THR A 77 -17.79 -10.41 -10.43
CA THR A 77 -16.92 -11.22 -11.30
C THR A 77 -17.69 -11.67 -12.54
N CYS A 78 -17.08 -11.66 -13.72
CA CYS A 78 -17.65 -12.28 -14.93
C CYS A 78 -16.66 -13.22 -15.63
N LEU A 79 -17.06 -13.70 -16.81
CA LEU A 79 -16.28 -14.68 -17.59
C LEU A 79 -14.92 -14.14 -18.05
N VAL A 80 -14.78 -12.81 -18.19
CA VAL A 80 -13.51 -12.17 -18.51
C VAL A 80 -12.49 -12.40 -17.39
N GLU A 81 -12.86 -12.13 -16.14
CA GLU A 81 -11.97 -12.36 -14.99
C GLU A 81 -11.68 -13.83 -14.76
N THR A 82 -12.58 -14.75 -15.14
CA THR A 82 -12.31 -16.18 -15.04
C THR A 82 -11.47 -16.72 -16.19
N ASP A 83 -11.07 -15.88 -17.15
CA ASP A 83 -10.37 -16.25 -18.37
C ASP A 83 -11.18 -17.29 -19.19
N SER A 84 -12.47 -17.01 -19.36
CA SER A 84 -13.46 -17.83 -20.08
C SER A 84 -14.22 -17.05 -21.16
N GLU A 85 -13.95 -15.75 -21.31
CA GLU A 85 -14.49 -14.87 -22.35
C GLU A 85 -13.39 -13.87 -22.75
N PRO A 86 -13.28 -13.48 -24.03
CA PRO A 86 -12.37 -12.41 -24.45
C PRO A 86 -12.64 -11.09 -23.71
N PRO A 87 -11.60 -10.27 -23.44
CA PRO A 87 -11.78 -8.96 -22.84
C PRO A 87 -12.65 -8.05 -23.72
N HIS A 88 -13.41 -7.15 -23.07
CA HIS A 88 -14.15 -6.10 -23.75
C HIS A 88 -13.21 -4.94 -24.14
N ALA A 89 -13.75 -3.93 -24.81
CA ALA A 89 -12.99 -2.71 -25.12
C ALA A 89 -12.51 -1.99 -23.85
N LEU A 90 -11.42 -1.25 -23.98
CA LEU A 90 -10.84 -0.47 -22.88
C LEU A 90 -11.85 0.54 -22.32
N ASN A 91 -11.98 0.56 -20.99
CA ASN A 91 -12.89 1.43 -20.27
C ASN A 91 -12.59 2.93 -20.54
N GLN A 92 -13.55 3.63 -21.16
CA GLN A 92 -13.39 5.02 -21.58
C GLN A 92 -13.34 6.00 -20.40
N ASN A 93 -14.01 5.73 -19.29
CA ASN A 93 -13.93 6.59 -18.10
C ASN A 93 -12.54 6.53 -17.47
N SER A 94 -11.95 5.33 -17.41
CA SER A 94 -10.57 5.14 -16.94
C SER A 94 -9.56 5.82 -17.86
N LEU A 95 -9.76 5.73 -19.18
CA LEU A 95 -8.96 6.46 -20.16
C LEU A 95 -9.07 7.96 -19.95
N TYR A 96 -10.29 8.49 -19.82
CA TYR A 96 -10.56 9.91 -19.59
C TYR A 96 -9.80 10.44 -18.36
N THR A 97 -9.92 9.76 -17.21
CA THR A 97 -9.18 10.10 -15.99
C THR A 97 -7.66 10.07 -16.20
N THR A 98 -7.16 9.09 -16.97
CA THR A 98 -5.71 8.98 -17.27
C THR A 98 -5.22 10.10 -18.21
N LEU A 99 -6.06 10.54 -19.15
CA LEU A 99 -5.77 11.67 -20.03
C LEU A 99 -5.78 13.00 -19.25
N GLN A 100 -6.67 13.16 -18.27
CA GLN A 100 -6.64 14.31 -17.35
C GLN A 100 -5.31 14.39 -16.63
N LEU A 101 -4.86 13.28 -16.04
CA LEU A 101 -3.54 13.20 -15.41
C LEU A 101 -2.43 13.57 -16.40
N SER A 102 -2.45 12.99 -17.59
CA SER A 102 -1.43 13.21 -18.62
C SER A 102 -1.32 14.70 -18.96
N LYS A 103 -2.45 15.40 -19.08
CA LYS A 103 -2.50 16.85 -19.33
C LYS A 103 -2.01 17.66 -18.12
N LEU A 104 -2.37 17.27 -16.89
CA LEU A 104 -1.91 17.95 -15.66
C LEU A 104 -0.39 17.92 -15.50
N VAL A 105 0.28 16.88 -15.98
CA VAL A 105 1.75 16.73 -15.92
C VAL A 105 2.44 17.04 -17.24
N ASN A 106 1.75 17.68 -18.19
CA ASN A 106 2.28 18.04 -19.52
C ASN A 106 2.89 16.85 -20.29
N ALA A 107 2.36 15.64 -20.12
CA ALA A 107 2.82 14.45 -20.83
C ALA A 107 2.28 14.39 -22.27
N ASN A 108 3.10 13.84 -23.17
CA ASN A 108 2.73 13.56 -24.55
C ASN A 108 1.91 12.28 -24.64
N VAL A 109 0.63 12.42 -24.97
CA VAL A 109 -0.29 11.30 -25.19
C VAL A 109 0.03 10.60 -26.52
N SER A 110 0.02 9.27 -26.51
CA SER A 110 0.27 8.46 -27.70
C SER A 110 -0.93 8.56 -28.66
N PRO A 111 -0.73 8.81 -29.97
CA PRO A 111 -1.83 8.97 -30.93
C PRO A 111 -2.61 7.67 -31.16
N VAL A 112 -1.95 6.53 -30.94
CA VAL A 112 -2.53 5.19 -30.99
C VAL A 112 -1.94 4.39 -29.84
N VAL A 113 -2.79 3.70 -29.10
CA VAL A 113 -2.45 2.88 -27.95
C VAL A 113 -2.78 1.43 -28.26
N GLN A 114 -1.77 0.57 -28.17
CA GLN A 114 -1.90 -0.89 -28.22
C GLN A 114 -1.90 -1.43 -26.79
N VAL A 115 -2.93 -2.20 -26.44
CA VAL A 115 -2.92 -2.96 -25.19
C VAL A 115 -1.91 -4.10 -25.31
N MET A 116 -1.10 -4.30 -24.29
CA MET A 116 -0.06 -5.32 -24.23
C MET A 116 -0.36 -6.30 -23.10
N ARG A 117 0.07 -7.56 -23.27
CA ARG A 117 0.04 -8.61 -22.26
C ARG A 117 1.40 -8.71 -21.59
N LYS A 118 1.49 -8.29 -20.33
CA LYS A 118 2.67 -8.44 -19.47
C LYS A 118 2.59 -9.78 -18.75
N THR A 119 3.50 -10.71 -19.03
CA THR A 119 3.46 -12.07 -18.47
C THR A 119 3.56 -12.06 -16.93
N VAL A 120 2.59 -12.69 -16.26
CA VAL A 120 2.47 -12.82 -14.80
C VAL A 120 2.04 -14.25 -14.44
N VAL A 121 2.98 -15.07 -13.97
CA VAL A 121 2.73 -16.52 -13.73
C VAL A 121 2.63 -16.89 -12.25
N ASP A 122 2.55 -15.90 -11.35
CA ASP A 122 2.48 -16.15 -9.90
C ASP A 122 1.07 -16.55 -9.41
N GLY A 123 0.10 -16.57 -10.32
CA GLY A 123 -1.31 -16.86 -10.08
C GLY A 123 -2.16 -15.63 -9.77
N SER A 124 -1.58 -14.43 -9.76
CA SER A 124 -2.35 -13.21 -9.46
C SER A 124 -3.19 -12.69 -10.63
N ASN A 125 -2.98 -13.21 -11.84
CA ASN A 125 -3.84 -13.00 -13.00
C ASN A 125 -4.27 -14.36 -13.56
N THR A 126 -5.59 -14.56 -13.74
CA THR A 126 -6.17 -15.83 -14.20
C THR A 126 -5.72 -16.24 -15.60
N SER A 127 -5.52 -15.27 -16.50
CA SER A 127 -4.99 -15.46 -17.85
C SER A 127 -3.47 -15.70 -17.91
N GLY A 128 -2.75 -15.55 -16.80
CA GLY A 128 -1.28 -15.65 -16.76
C GLY A 128 -0.54 -14.42 -17.32
N PHE A 129 -1.26 -13.33 -17.55
CA PHE A 129 -0.73 -12.03 -17.93
C PHE A 129 -1.62 -10.91 -17.39
N GLN A 130 -1.03 -9.72 -17.25
CA GLN A 130 -1.69 -8.46 -16.93
C GLN A 130 -1.83 -7.66 -18.23
N ARG A 131 -3.01 -7.13 -18.52
CA ARG A 131 -3.18 -6.19 -19.64
C ARG A 131 -2.73 -4.79 -19.21
N THR A 132 -1.83 -4.20 -19.98
CA THR A 132 -1.23 -2.88 -19.73
C THR A 132 -1.22 -2.07 -21.03
N ALA A 133 -1.62 -0.81 -20.96
CA ALA A 133 -1.67 0.11 -22.09
C ALA A 133 -0.83 1.36 -21.77
N LEU A 134 0.20 1.64 -22.57
CA LEU A 134 1.01 2.85 -22.42
C LEU A 134 0.24 4.04 -23.01
N ILE A 135 -0.18 4.99 -22.17
CA ILE A 135 -1.02 6.12 -22.57
C ILE A 135 -0.18 7.32 -22.96
N ALA A 136 0.76 7.73 -22.10
CA ALA A 136 1.55 8.95 -22.31
C ALA A 136 3.02 8.80 -21.86
N ARG A 137 3.88 9.70 -22.35
CA ARG A 137 5.32 9.77 -22.03
C ARG A 137 5.79 11.22 -21.89
N ASN A 138 6.98 11.41 -21.34
CA ASN A 138 7.68 12.70 -21.28
C ASN A 138 6.85 13.78 -20.56
N GLY A 139 6.22 13.42 -19.44
CA GLY A 139 5.62 14.40 -18.54
C GLY A 139 6.66 14.94 -17.56
N GLU A 140 6.21 15.81 -16.66
CA GLU A 140 7.06 16.39 -15.63
C GLU A 140 6.29 16.81 -14.38
N VAL A 141 6.99 16.80 -13.25
CA VAL A 141 6.51 17.38 -12.00
C VAL A 141 7.60 18.28 -11.42
N GLU A 142 7.22 19.53 -11.15
CA GLU A 142 8.12 20.50 -10.55
C GLU A 142 8.30 20.21 -9.05
N THR A 143 9.53 20.26 -8.55
CA THR A 143 9.86 20.14 -7.12
C THR A 143 10.71 21.32 -6.67
N SER A 144 10.85 21.52 -5.36
CA SER A 144 11.71 22.57 -4.80
C SER A 144 13.19 22.42 -5.19
N GLU A 145 13.61 21.21 -5.60
CA GLU A 145 14.98 20.89 -6.05
C GLU A 145 15.09 20.72 -7.58
N GLY A 146 14.07 21.18 -8.31
CA GLY A 146 14.00 21.16 -9.77
C GLY A 146 13.00 20.15 -10.34
N ILE A 147 12.98 20.01 -11.65
CA ILE A 147 12.01 19.16 -12.36
C ILE A 147 12.38 17.68 -12.22
N VAL A 148 11.39 16.85 -11.94
CA VAL A 148 11.47 15.39 -12.06
C VAL A 148 10.63 14.96 -13.26
N ARG A 149 11.25 14.35 -14.26
CA ARG A 149 10.53 13.89 -15.46
C ARG A 149 9.72 12.63 -15.18
N ILE A 150 8.62 12.47 -15.91
CA ILE A 150 7.76 11.29 -15.93
C ILE A 150 8.01 10.58 -17.25
N ASP A 151 8.64 9.39 -17.18
CA ASP A 151 9.00 8.61 -18.36
C ASP A 151 7.77 7.99 -19.01
N ASN A 152 6.82 7.50 -18.19
CA ASN A 152 5.62 6.83 -18.68
C ASN A 152 4.42 7.00 -17.76
N ILE A 153 3.24 7.02 -18.38
CA ILE A 153 1.93 6.88 -17.74
C ILE A 153 1.21 5.75 -18.47
N SER A 154 0.86 4.71 -17.73
CA SER A 154 0.18 3.53 -18.27
C SER A 154 -1.16 3.32 -17.56
N LEU A 155 -2.09 2.65 -18.25
CA LEU A 155 -3.35 2.17 -17.70
C LEU A 155 -3.37 0.64 -17.77
N GLU A 156 -3.52 -0.03 -16.64
CA GLU A 156 -3.42 -1.48 -16.54
C GLU A 156 -4.48 -2.10 -15.61
N GLU A 157 -4.63 -3.41 -15.68
CA GLU A 157 -5.47 -4.18 -14.76
C GLU A 157 -4.75 -4.37 -13.41
N ASP A 158 -5.42 -4.16 -12.29
CA ASP A 158 -4.92 -4.67 -11.02
C ASP A 158 -5.07 -6.21 -10.93
N ALA A 159 -4.23 -6.83 -10.11
CA ALA A 159 -4.18 -8.28 -9.93
C ALA A 159 -5.10 -8.76 -8.79
N CYS A 160 -5.41 -10.06 -8.75
CA CYS A 160 -6.20 -10.68 -7.68
C CYS A 160 -5.66 -10.39 -6.27
N LYS A 161 -6.54 -10.35 -5.26
CA LYS A 161 -6.14 -10.27 -3.84
C LYS A 161 -5.80 -11.67 -3.34
N ILE A 162 -4.62 -11.85 -2.75
CA ILE A 162 -4.25 -13.13 -2.14
C ILE A 162 -5.00 -13.31 -0.80
N VAL A 163 -5.56 -14.50 -0.59
CA VAL A 163 -6.26 -14.90 0.65
C VAL A 163 -5.33 -15.73 1.51
N SER A 164 -4.72 -16.76 0.93
CA SER A 164 -3.82 -17.67 1.63
C SER A 164 -2.84 -18.31 0.67
N GLU A 165 -1.71 -18.77 1.23
CA GLU A 165 -0.68 -19.47 0.50
C GLU A 165 -0.16 -20.65 1.34
N THR A 166 -0.15 -21.83 0.73
CA THR A 166 0.49 -23.04 1.26
C THR A 166 1.67 -23.44 0.36
N GLU A 167 2.36 -24.54 0.68
CA GLU A 167 3.44 -25.05 -0.17
C GLU A 167 2.93 -25.47 -1.56
N THR A 168 1.69 -25.97 -1.67
CA THR A 168 1.13 -26.55 -2.89
C THR A 168 0.02 -25.72 -3.53
N GLU A 169 -0.57 -24.77 -2.80
CA GLU A 169 -1.75 -24.02 -3.25
C GLU A 169 -1.65 -22.53 -2.92
N LYS A 170 -2.19 -21.67 -3.78
CA LYS A 170 -2.50 -20.26 -3.44
C LYS A 170 -3.96 -19.97 -3.74
N ILE A 171 -4.63 -19.31 -2.80
CA ILE A 171 -6.03 -18.91 -2.91
C ILE A 171 -6.10 -17.40 -3.17
N TYR A 172 -6.86 -17.01 -4.17
CA TYR A 172 -7.03 -15.64 -4.65
C TYR A 172 -8.52 -15.25 -4.72
N LYS A 173 -8.86 -13.98 -4.48
CA LYS A 173 -10.16 -13.39 -4.80
C LYS A 173 -10.10 -12.63 -6.13
N LEU A 174 -11.13 -12.82 -6.95
CA LEU A 174 -11.27 -12.23 -8.29
C LEU A 174 -11.89 -10.82 -8.29
N ASP A 175 -12.51 -10.40 -7.19
CA ASP A 175 -13.14 -9.08 -7.02
C ASP A 175 -12.20 -7.92 -7.41
N ARG A 176 -10.91 -8.01 -7.07
CA ARG A 176 -9.88 -7.01 -7.40
C ARG A 176 -9.33 -7.12 -8.82
N LEU A 177 -9.36 -8.31 -9.43
CA LEU A 177 -8.80 -8.52 -10.76
C LEU A 177 -9.51 -7.63 -11.78
N GLY A 178 -8.75 -6.88 -12.57
CA GLY A 178 -9.29 -6.03 -13.63
C GLY A 178 -9.72 -4.63 -13.17
N ILE A 179 -9.62 -4.28 -11.88
CA ILE A 179 -9.80 -2.89 -11.44
C ILE A 179 -8.81 -2.00 -12.21
N PRO A 180 -9.24 -0.86 -12.81
CA PRO A 180 -8.34 -0.02 -13.57
C PRO A 180 -7.28 0.61 -12.68
N LEU A 181 -6.04 0.60 -13.14
CA LEU A 181 -4.88 1.05 -12.38
C LEU A 181 -4.04 1.98 -13.25
N ILE A 182 -3.89 3.23 -12.82
CA ILE A 182 -2.93 4.16 -13.44
C ILE A 182 -1.55 3.86 -12.85
N GLU A 183 -0.57 3.58 -13.70
CA GLU A 183 0.85 3.50 -13.35
C GLU A 183 1.56 4.77 -13.81
N ILE A 184 2.30 5.43 -12.92
CA ILE A 184 3.19 6.55 -13.23
C ILE A 184 4.61 6.13 -12.90
N GLY A 185 5.49 6.12 -13.90
CA GLY A 185 6.93 5.88 -13.72
C GLY A 185 7.75 7.15 -13.93
N THR A 186 8.48 7.60 -12.90
CA THR A 186 9.39 8.75 -13.06
C THR A 186 10.71 8.34 -13.69
N ALA A 187 11.35 9.29 -14.37
CA ALA A 187 12.76 9.23 -14.71
C ALA A 187 13.62 9.16 -13.43
N PRO A 188 14.87 8.66 -13.52
CA PRO A 188 15.80 8.62 -12.40
C PRO A 188 16.44 9.99 -12.10
N ASP A 189 15.62 11.04 -12.06
CA ASP A 189 16.05 12.44 -11.90
C ASP A 189 16.14 12.88 -10.44
N ILE A 190 15.53 12.14 -9.51
CA ILE A 190 15.48 12.48 -8.09
C ILE A 190 16.89 12.39 -7.49
N LYS A 191 17.33 13.49 -6.88
CA LYS A 191 18.71 13.71 -6.39
C LYS A 191 18.86 13.57 -4.87
N THR A 192 17.76 13.72 -4.13
CA THR A 192 17.76 13.63 -2.65
C THR A 192 16.57 12.81 -2.16
N PRO A 193 16.68 12.19 -0.96
CA PRO A 193 15.55 11.53 -0.31
C PRO A 193 14.35 12.47 -0.05
N GLU A 194 14.61 13.74 0.23
CA GLU A 194 13.60 14.78 0.46
C GLU A 194 12.85 15.12 -0.84
N GLN A 195 13.56 15.29 -1.96
CA GLN A 195 12.94 15.45 -3.28
C GLN A 195 12.08 14.22 -3.64
N CYS A 196 12.51 13.02 -3.25
CA CYS A 196 11.71 11.80 -3.45
C CYS A 196 10.35 11.88 -2.74
N LEU A 197 10.34 12.33 -1.49
CA LEU A 197 9.14 12.54 -0.71
C LEU A 197 8.25 13.64 -1.31
N GLU A 198 8.85 14.75 -1.72
CA GLU A 198 8.11 15.86 -2.35
C GLU A 198 7.43 15.41 -3.64
N THR A 199 8.17 14.70 -4.51
CA THR A 199 7.66 14.14 -5.77
C THR A 199 6.47 13.23 -5.52
N ALA A 200 6.61 12.28 -4.59
CA ALA A 200 5.54 11.35 -4.23
C ALA A 200 4.29 12.06 -3.68
N LYS A 201 4.47 13.08 -2.83
CA LYS A 201 3.36 13.90 -2.32
C LYS A 201 2.66 14.68 -3.43
N LYS A 202 3.42 15.31 -4.34
CA LYS A 202 2.86 16.09 -5.44
C LYS A 202 2.05 15.22 -6.39
N LEU A 203 2.62 14.10 -6.85
CA LEU A 203 1.89 13.14 -7.70
C LEU A 203 0.65 12.58 -6.99
N GLY A 204 0.77 12.24 -5.70
CA GLY A 204 -0.38 11.80 -4.91
C GLY A 204 -1.49 12.86 -4.80
N MET A 205 -1.13 14.14 -4.68
CA MET A 205 -2.11 15.24 -4.66
C MET A 205 -2.78 15.46 -6.03
N LEU A 206 -2.03 15.33 -7.13
CA LEU A 206 -2.60 15.37 -8.47
C LEU A 206 -3.60 14.23 -8.67
N LEU A 207 -3.19 12.99 -8.37
CA LEU A 207 -4.05 11.82 -8.45
C LEU A 207 -5.32 11.98 -7.62
N ARG A 208 -5.21 12.47 -6.38
CA ARG A 208 -6.39 12.68 -5.52
C ARG A 208 -7.35 13.77 -6.02
N SER A 209 -6.86 14.68 -6.87
CA SER A 209 -7.67 15.72 -7.50
C SER A 209 -8.43 15.23 -8.72
N LEU A 210 -8.08 14.05 -9.25
CA LEU A 210 -8.78 13.45 -10.37
C LEU A 210 -10.12 12.82 -9.93
N PRO A 211 -11.14 12.83 -10.80
CA PRO A 211 -12.39 12.12 -10.57
C PRO A 211 -12.18 10.62 -10.65
N ASN A 212 -13.10 9.85 -10.04
CA ASN A 212 -13.13 8.39 -10.08
C ASN A 212 -11.85 7.72 -9.55
N VAL A 213 -11.09 8.39 -8.67
CA VAL A 213 -9.92 7.79 -8.02
C VAL A 213 -10.34 7.09 -6.74
N LYS A 214 -9.97 5.82 -6.63
CA LYS A 214 -10.30 4.96 -5.49
C LYS A 214 -9.56 5.43 -4.24
N ARG A 215 -10.31 5.67 -3.17
CA ARG A 215 -9.79 6.16 -1.88
C ARG A 215 -9.85 5.04 -0.83
N GLY A 216 -8.89 5.04 0.09
CA GLY A 216 -8.82 4.08 1.19
C GLY A 216 -7.48 3.35 1.25
N LEU A 217 -7.39 2.38 2.16
CA LEU A 217 -6.17 1.57 2.32
C LEU A 217 -5.98 0.66 1.11
N GLY A 218 -4.74 0.60 0.59
CA GLY A 218 -4.36 -0.29 -0.50
C GLY A 218 -4.79 0.15 -1.90
N THR A 219 -5.38 1.34 -2.05
CA THR A 219 -5.83 1.86 -3.35
C THR A 219 -4.72 2.58 -4.12
N ILE A 220 -3.68 3.01 -3.41
CA ILE A 220 -2.44 3.56 -3.96
C ILE A 220 -1.26 2.70 -3.49
N ARG A 221 -0.34 2.40 -4.41
CA ARG A 221 0.94 1.73 -4.13
C ARG A 221 2.07 2.57 -4.66
N GLN A 222 3.21 2.49 -3.99
CA GLN A 222 4.39 3.24 -4.36
C GLN A 222 5.60 2.34 -4.22
N ASP A 223 6.39 2.28 -5.27
CA ASP A 223 7.64 1.56 -5.33
C ASP A 223 8.77 2.59 -5.55
N VAL A 224 9.88 2.42 -4.82
CA VAL A 224 11.03 3.34 -4.87
C VAL A 224 12.21 2.64 -5.52
N ASN A 225 12.73 3.24 -6.59
CA ASN A 225 13.88 2.75 -7.32
C ASN A 225 15.12 3.51 -6.89
N VAL A 226 16.14 2.83 -6.35
CA VAL A 226 17.36 3.47 -5.82
C VAL A 226 18.61 2.85 -6.45
N SER A 227 19.56 3.69 -6.83
CA SER A 227 20.91 3.29 -7.21
C SER A 227 21.94 4.36 -6.84
N ILE A 228 23.19 3.93 -6.67
CA ILE A 228 24.34 4.81 -6.42
C ILE A 228 25.46 4.53 -7.43
N LYS A 229 26.44 5.42 -7.52
CA LYS A 229 27.61 5.21 -8.38
C LYS A 229 28.34 3.92 -8.01
N GLY A 230 28.54 3.04 -9.00
CA GLY A 230 29.15 1.72 -8.84
C GLY A 230 28.20 0.62 -8.33
N GLY A 231 27.01 0.99 -7.84
CA GLY A 231 25.95 0.08 -7.42
C GLY A 231 25.07 -0.42 -8.56
N ASN A 232 23.85 -0.86 -8.24
CA ASN A 232 22.84 -1.27 -9.22
C ASN A 232 21.46 -0.72 -8.85
N ARG A 233 20.56 -0.67 -9.84
CA ARG A 233 19.15 -0.35 -9.61
C ARG A 233 18.50 -1.42 -8.73
N ILE A 234 17.97 -0.97 -7.60
CA ILE A 234 17.18 -1.74 -6.66
C ILE A 234 15.77 -1.17 -6.68
N GLU A 235 14.78 -2.05 -6.78
CA GLU A 235 13.37 -1.70 -6.74
C GLU A 235 12.81 -2.11 -5.38
N ALA A 236 12.50 -1.13 -4.52
CA ALA A 236 11.88 -1.35 -3.22
C ALA A 236 10.36 -1.23 -3.35
N LYS A 237 9.66 -2.36 -3.31
CA LYS A 237 8.20 -2.43 -3.45
C LYS A 237 7.45 -2.17 -2.16
N GLY A 238 6.31 -1.50 -2.27
CA GLY A 238 5.34 -1.37 -1.17
C GLY A 238 5.74 -0.34 -0.11
N ALA A 239 6.32 0.80 -0.52
CA ALA A 239 6.58 1.93 0.36
C ALA A 239 5.27 2.68 0.71
N GLN A 240 4.46 2.09 1.59
CA GLN A 240 3.13 2.61 1.93
C GLN A 240 3.15 3.92 2.73
N ASP A 241 4.07 4.04 3.69
CA ASP A 241 4.21 5.27 4.48
C ASP A 241 5.17 6.23 3.78
N LEU A 242 4.61 7.28 3.18
CA LEU A 242 5.36 8.36 2.55
C LEU A 242 6.45 8.93 3.46
N ARG A 243 6.20 9.05 4.77
CA ARG A 243 7.16 9.62 5.73
C ARG A 243 8.43 8.78 5.85
N MET A 244 8.35 7.50 5.49
CA MET A 244 9.47 6.56 5.54
C MET A 244 10.29 6.55 4.25
N ILE A 245 9.84 7.19 3.17
CA ILE A 245 10.60 7.25 1.90
C ILE A 245 12.01 7.81 2.11
N PRO A 246 12.23 8.94 2.82
CA PRO A 246 13.59 9.44 3.02
C PRO A 246 14.50 8.46 3.77
N THR A 247 13.95 7.82 4.80
CA THR A 247 14.65 6.79 5.59
C THR A 247 15.01 5.58 4.73
N LEU A 248 14.06 5.09 3.93
CA LEU A 248 14.25 3.96 3.02
C LEU A 248 15.37 4.23 2.03
N VAL A 249 15.35 5.39 1.35
CA VAL A 249 16.38 5.77 0.37
C VAL A 249 17.75 5.86 1.05
N ASN A 250 17.85 6.51 2.22
CA ASN A 250 19.10 6.63 2.97
C ASN A 250 19.64 5.27 3.43
N LEU A 251 18.77 4.37 3.89
CA LEU A 251 19.16 3.02 4.31
C LEU A 251 19.62 2.19 3.11
N GLU A 252 18.95 2.29 1.97
CA GLU A 252 19.35 1.58 0.75
C GLU A 252 20.70 2.09 0.22
N ILE A 253 20.95 3.40 0.27
CA ILE A 253 22.27 3.98 -0.05
C ILE A 253 23.36 3.36 0.84
N LYS A 254 23.16 3.32 2.16
CA LYS A 254 24.13 2.70 3.10
C LYS A 254 24.38 1.24 2.75
N ARG A 255 23.32 0.47 2.47
CA ARG A 255 23.42 -0.94 2.10
C ARG A 255 24.30 -1.13 0.87
N GLN A 256 24.06 -0.35 -0.20
CA GLN A 256 24.85 -0.45 -1.42
C GLN A 256 26.30 -0.01 -1.20
N GLN A 257 26.55 1.04 -0.40
CA GLN A 257 27.91 1.46 -0.06
C GLN A 257 28.68 0.38 0.69
N GLU A 258 28.09 -0.27 1.70
CA GLU A 258 28.73 -1.37 2.42
C GLU A 258 28.99 -2.58 1.52
N LEU A 259 28.05 -2.92 0.63
CA LEU A 259 28.25 -3.99 -0.35
C LEU A 259 29.40 -3.68 -1.33
N LEU A 260 29.57 -2.41 -1.71
CA LEU A 260 30.71 -2.00 -2.54
C LEU A 260 32.03 -2.10 -1.78
N LYS A 261 32.07 -1.76 -0.48
CA LYS A 261 33.26 -1.96 0.36
C LYS A 261 33.61 -3.45 0.45
N ILE A 262 32.62 -4.31 0.69
CA ILE A 262 32.80 -5.77 0.71
C ILE A 262 33.37 -6.25 -0.63
N LYS A 263 32.81 -5.79 -1.76
CA LYS A 263 33.33 -6.13 -3.09
C LYS A 263 34.81 -5.76 -3.22
N GLU A 264 35.22 -4.57 -2.78
CA GLU A 264 36.61 -4.12 -2.83
C GLU A 264 37.53 -4.99 -1.95
N GLU A 265 37.09 -5.37 -0.75
CA GLU A 265 37.82 -6.28 0.15
C GLU A 265 37.96 -7.69 -0.44
N LEU A 266 36.95 -8.15 -1.19
CA LEU A 266 36.92 -9.45 -1.85
C LEU A 266 37.76 -9.50 -3.15
N LYS A 267 38.20 -8.38 -3.73
CA LYS A 267 38.89 -8.33 -5.04
C LYS A 267 40.12 -9.23 -5.16
N LYS A 268 40.85 -9.45 -4.07
CA LYS A 268 42.09 -10.25 -4.04
C LYS A 268 41.86 -11.69 -3.57
N ILE A 269 40.60 -12.07 -3.35
CA ILE A 269 40.20 -13.37 -2.83
C ILE A 269 39.54 -14.14 -3.97
N LYS A 270 39.87 -15.42 -4.09
CA LYS A 270 39.16 -16.33 -4.99
C LYS A 270 38.18 -17.17 -4.17
N LEU A 271 36.90 -17.10 -4.52
CA LEU A 271 35.89 -17.99 -3.94
C LEU A 271 36.23 -19.45 -4.28
N ASN A 272 36.11 -20.35 -3.31
CA ASN A 272 36.25 -21.79 -3.53
C ASN A 272 35.14 -22.31 -4.43
N GLU A 273 35.34 -23.45 -5.10
CA GLU A 273 34.27 -24.14 -5.83
C GLU A 273 33.12 -24.55 -4.91
N PHE A 274 31.92 -24.61 -5.49
CA PHE A 274 30.73 -25.02 -4.76
C PHE A 274 30.82 -26.49 -4.36
N LYS A 275 30.94 -26.74 -3.05
CA LYS A 275 30.97 -28.08 -2.48
C LYS A 275 30.16 -28.12 -1.20
N ILE A 276 29.24 -29.10 -1.14
CA ILE A 276 28.39 -29.35 0.03
C ILE A 276 29.00 -30.47 0.87
N TYR A 277 29.00 -30.28 2.18
CA TYR A 277 29.49 -31.23 3.18
C TYR A 277 28.31 -31.70 4.05
N ASP A 278 28.13 -33.01 4.18
CA ASP A 278 27.14 -33.59 5.11
C ASP A 278 27.79 -33.75 6.49
N ILE A 279 27.42 -32.84 7.40
CA ILE A 279 27.92 -32.81 8.79
C ILE A 279 26.89 -33.39 9.77
N THR A 280 25.89 -34.12 9.27
CA THR A 280 24.80 -34.67 10.10
C THR A 280 25.31 -35.59 11.21
N LYS A 281 26.30 -36.44 10.89
CA LYS A 281 26.89 -37.35 11.88
C LYS A 281 27.68 -36.59 12.95
N LEU A 282 28.38 -35.53 12.56
CA LEU A 282 29.21 -34.71 13.42
C LEU A 282 28.36 -34.01 14.50
N LEU A 283 27.19 -33.49 14.12
CA LEU A 283 26.27 -32.80 15.02
C LEU A 283 25.14 -33.68 15.56
N SER A 284 25.26 -35.01 15.44
CA SER A 284 24.19 -35.95 15.85
C SER A 284 23.84 -35.88 17.33
N LYS A 285 24.78 -35.46 18.18
CA LYS A 285 24.61 -35.30 19.64
C LYS A 285 24.38 -33.85 20.06
N SER A 286 24.21 -32.92 19.12
CA SER A 286 24.02 -31.51 19.45
C SER A 286 22.71 -31.27 20.19
N GLU A 287 22.77 -30.47 21.27
CA GLU A 287 21.60 -30.06 22.04
C GLU A 287 20.83 -28.92 21.36
N ALA A 288 21.37 -28.33 20.28
CA ALA A 288 20.71 -27.26 19.57
C ALA A 288 19.33 -27.72 19.06
N LYS A 289 18.28 -26.98 19.43
CA LYS A 289 16.89 -27.30 19.08
C LYS A 289 16.69 -27.44 17.57
N VAL A 290 17.43 -26.68 16.78
CA VAL A 290 17.29 -26.66 15.31
C VAL A 290 17.89 -27.92 14.68
N ILE A 291 19.05 -28.37 15.19
CA ILE A 291 19.69 -29.61 14.77
C ILE A 291 18.83 -30.82 15.16
N SER A 292 18.45 -30.91 16.43
CA SER A 292 17.61 -32.01 16.93
C SER A 292 16.25 -32.07 16.22
N SER A 293 15.63 -30.93 15.90
CA SER A 293 14.38 -30.89 15.13
C SER A 293 14.53 -31.38 13.70
N ALA A 294 15.65 -31.06 13.02
CA ALA A 294 15.92 -31.58 11.68
C ALA A 294 16.16 -33.10 11.69
N ILE A 295 16.87 -33.62 12.69
CA ILE A 295 17.11 -35.06 12.84
C ILE A 295 15.78 -35.81 13.07
N LYS A 296 14.87 -35.28 13.89
CA LYS A 296 13.55 -35.88 14.16
C LYS A 296 12.71 -36.10 12.90
N ILE A 297 12.82 -35.21 11.91
CA ILE A 297 12.10 -35.33 10.63
C ILE A 297 12.90 -36.10 9.56
N LYS A 298 13.94 -36.85 9.96
CA LYS A 298 14.89 -37.54 9.06
C LYS A 298 15.57 -36.59 8.05
N GLY A 299 15.75 -35.33 8.46
CA GLY A 299 16.47 -34.31 7.70
C GLY A 299 17.99 -34.48 7.77
N LYS A 300 18.69 -33.55 7.13
CA LYS A 300 20.15 -33.48 7.03
C LYS A 300 20.64 -32.13 7.52
N ILE A 301 21.88 -32.11 8.00
CA ILE A 301 22.62 -30.89 8.33
C ILE A 301 23.75 -30.78 7.33
N LEU A 302 23.58 -29.88 6.37
CA LEU A 302 24.54 -29.67 5.29
C LEU A 302 25.23 -28.33 5.48
N ALA A 303 26.49 -28.24 5.08
CA ALA A 303 27.28 -27.02 5.16
C ALA A 303 28.06 -26.75 3.87
N ILE A 304 28.40 -25.48 3.66
CA ILE A 304 29.35 -25.04 2.63
C ILE A 304 30.43 -24.18 3.27
N LYS A 305 31.61 -24.22 2.66
CA LYS A 305 32.72 -23.31 2.93
C LYS A 305 32.65 -22.10 2.00
N LEU A 306 32.96 -20.91 2.51
CA LEU A 306 33.09 -19.66 1.76
C LEU A 306 34.45 -19.00 2.07
N ASN A 307 35.39 -19.10 1.13
CA ASN A 307 36.72 -18.51 1.28
C ASN A 307 36.67 -16.99 1.40
N GLY A 308 37.35 -16.43 2.40
CA GLY A 308 37.47 -14.98 2.61
C GLY A 308 36.24 -14.30 3.21
N PHE A 309 35.25 -15.06 3.68
CA PHE A 309 34.01 -14.52 4.25
C PHE A 309 34.02 -14.37 5.78
N SER A 310 35.09 -14.76 6.46
CA SER A 310 35.21 -14.61 7.91
C SER A 310 35.03 -13.15 8.33
N GLY A 311 34.10 -12.88 9.25
CA GLY A 311 33.70 -11.54 9.67
C GLY A 311 32.86 -10.75 8.67
N LEU A 312 32.78 -11.17 7.40
CA LEU A 312 31.98 -10.51 6.37
C LEU A 312 30.51 -10.93 6.41
N ILE A 313 30.20 -12.17 6.77
CA ILE A 313 28.81 -12.65 6.86
C ILE A 313 28.10 -11.94 8.01
N GLY A 314 28.79 -11.74 9.13
CA GLY A 314 28.32 -10.99 10.29
C GLY A 314 28.32 -9.47 10.11
N ARG A 315 28.92 -8.94 9.03
CA ARG A 315 29.03 -7.50 8.80
C ARG A 315 27.65 -6.87 8.59
N GLU A 316 27.43 -5.79 9.32
CA GLU A 316 26.21 -5.00 9.22
C GLU A 316 26.19 -4.15 7.94
N LEU A 317 25.12 -4.28 7.15
CA LEU A 317 24.88 -3.49 5.94
C LEU A 317 23.96 -2.30 6.24
N GLN A 318 23.02 -2.51 7.15
CA GLN A 318 22.04 -1.54 7.67
C GLN A 318 21.75 -1.92 9.13
N PRO A 319 21.19 -1.01 9.95
CA PRO A 319 20.86 -1.30 11.35
C PRO A 319 20.16 -2.65 11.54
N ASN A 320 20.81 -3.58 12.25
CA ASN A 320 20.32 -4.93 12.52
C ASN A 320 20.08 -5.82 11.26
N TYR A 321 20.73 -5.51 10.13
CA TYR A 321 20.63 -6.28 8.89
C TYR A 321 22.02 -6.52 8.30
N ARG A 322 22.39 -7.79 8.15
CA ARG A 322 23.76 -8.24 7.85
C ARG A 322 23.85 -8.92 6.49
N VAL A 323 25.06 -9.21 6.02
CA VAL A 323 25.27 -10.09 4.85
C VAL A 323 24.61 -11.47 5.06
N GLY A 324 24.70 -12.03 6.26
CA GLY A 324 23.99 -13.25 6.64
C GLY A 324 22.47 -13.13 6.49
N SER A 325 21.90 -11.94 6.69
CA SER A 325 20.47 -11.68 6.45
C SER A 325 20.12 -11.72 4.96
N GLU A 326 21.00 -11.24 4.08
CA GLU A 326 20.86 -11.36 2.62
C GLU A 326 20.91 -12.84 2.17
N PHE A 327 21.87 -13.60 2.70
CA PHE A 327 21.99 -15.04 2.44
C PHE A 327 20.74 -15.80 2.90
N SER A 328 20.27 -15.50 4.11
CA SER A 328 19.05 -16.09 4.69
C SER A 328 17.82 -15.77 3.84
N GLY A 329 17.69 -14.54 3.35
CA GLY A 329 16.59 -14.14 2.46
C GLY A 329 16.55 -14.96 1.17
N ARG A 330 17.71 -15.13 0.50
CA ARG A 330 17.82 -15.95 -0.72
C ARG A 330 17.49 -17.42 -0.46
N ALA A 331 18.01 -17.99 0.63
CA ALA A 331 17.75 -19.37 1.02
C ALA A 331 16.25 -19.61 1.30
N LYS A 332 15.60 -18.71 2.04
CA LYS A 332 14.15 -18.76 2.33
C LYS A 332 13.33 -18.78 1.05
N ILE A 333 13.60 -17.86 0.12
CA ILE A 333 12.82 -17.72 -1.12
C ILE A 333 13.05 -18.91 -2.06
N LYS A 334 14.28 -19.40 -2.22
CA LYS A 334 14.60 -20.48 -3.17
C LYS A 334 14.20 -21.86 -2.66
N ALA A 335 14.36 -22.11 -1.35
CA ALA A 335 14.25 -23.46 -0.78
C ALA A 335 13.13 -23.63 0.26
N GLY A 336 12.48 -22.56 0.70
CA GLY A 336 11.44 -22.62 1.75
C GLY A 336 11.97 -23.06 3.12
N VAL A 337 13.26 -22.86 3.40
CA VAL A 337 13.86 -23.11 4.72
C VAL A 337 13.55 -21.98 5.69
N LYS A 338 13.58 -22.24 7.00
CA LYS A 338 13.34 -21.21 8.03
C LYS A 338 14.47 -20.19 8.14
N GLY A 339 15.68 -20.54 7.73
CA GLY A 339 16.88 -19.71 7.82
C GLY A 339 18.13 -20.53 7.56
N ILE A 340 19.28 -19.91 7.84
CA ILE A 340 20.62 -20.50 7.74
C ILE A 340 21.36 -20.18 9.05
N PHE A 341 22.46 -20.87 9.31
CA PHE A 341 23.43 -20.46 10.32
C PHE A 341 24.79 -20.22 9.68
N HIS A 342 25.59 -19.31 10.23
CA HIS A 342 26.93 -19.04 9.72
C HIS A 342 27.99 -18.88 10.81
N SER A 343 29.26 -19.04 10.46
CA SER A 343 30.37 -18.99 11.42
C SER A 343 30.41 -17.69 12.24
N ASP A 344 30.14 -16.53 11.64
CA ASP A 344 30.27 -15.24 12.34
C ASP A 344 29.21 -14.98 13.42
N GLU A 345 28.12 -15.76 13.47
CA GLU A 345 27.10 -15.66 14.53
C GLU A 345 27.18 -16.82 15.54
N LEU A 346 28.14 -17.74 15.34
CA LEU A 346 28.38 -18.90 16.19
C LEU A 346 29.70 -18.72 16.98
N PRO A 347 29.80 -19.20 18.24
CA PRO A 347 28.86 -20.07 18.95
C PRO A 347 27.62 -19.34 19.48
N ASN A 348 26.43 -19.85 19.15
CA ASN A 348 25.13 -19.35 19.60
C ASN A 348 24.03 -20.38 19.27
N TYR A 349 22.77 -20.11 19.64
CA TYR A 349 21.60 -20.93 19.30
C TYR A 349 21.66 -22.39 19.79
N GLY A 350 22.45 -22.63 20.84
CA GLY A 350 22.70 -23.97 21.39
C GLY A 350 23.78 -24.76 20.66
N ILE A 351 24.48 -24.17 19.68
CA ILE A 351 25.68 -24.74 19.07
C ILE A 351 26.89 -24.27 19.87
N THR A 352 27.67 -25.23 20.38
CA THR A 352 28.81 -24.96 21.28
C THR A 352 30.07 -24.55 20.51
N LYS A 353 31.05 -24.00 21.22
CA LYS A 353 32.35 -23.64 20.63
C LYS A 353 33.08 -24.88 20.09
N ASP A 354 33.03 -25.99 20.81
CA ASP A 354 33.61 -27.27 20.38
C ASP A 354 32.99 -27.77 19.07
N GLU A 355 31.66 -27.64 18.93
CA GLU A 355 30.97 -27.99 17.68
C GLU A 355 31.39 -27.10 16.51
N VAL A 356 31.55 -25.79 16.73
CA VAL A 356 32.06 -24.85 15.71
C VAL A 356 33.47 -25.24 15.28
N ASP A 357 34.34 -25.60 16.22
CA ASP A 357 35.72 -25.97 15.93
C ASP A 357 35.80 -27.32 15.18
N LEU A 358 34.91 -28.27 15.50
CA LEU A 358 34.74 -29.51 14.73
C LEU A 358 34.29 -29.24 13.29
N ILE A 359 33.32 -28.34 13.09
CA ILE A 359 32.85 -27.96 11.74
C ILE A 359 33.99 -27.32 10.94
N ASN A 360 34.74 -26.39 11.54
CA ASN A 360 35.89 -25.75 10.89
C ASN A 360 36.94 -26.78 10.44
N LYS A 361 37.20 -27.79 11.28
CA LYS A 361 38.12 -28.88 10.94
C LYS A 361 37.60 -29.73 9.79
N GLU A 362 36.34 -30.14 9.82
CA GLU A 362 35.71 -30.97 8.77
C GLU A 362 35.69 -30.25 7.41
N LEU A 363 35.37 -28.95 7.40
CA LEU A 363 35.34 -28.14 6.17
C LEU A 363 36.73 -27.64 5.75
N SER A 364 37.77 -27.88 6.56
CA SER A 364 39.12 -27.34 6.36
C SER A 364 39.12 -25.81 6.19
N CYS A 365 38.38 -25.11 7.05
CA CYS A 365 38.33 -23.65 7.10
C CYS A 365 39.65 -23.08 7.62
N LYS A 366 40.19 -22.07 6.94
CA LYS A 366 41.31 -21.24 7.42
C LYS A 366 40.78 -20.01 8.15
N ASP A 367 41.64 -19.22 8.79
CA ASP A 367 41.26 -18.05 9.59
C ASP A 367 40.38 -17.02 8.87
N LYS A 368 40.57 -16.88 7.55
CA LYS A 368 39.80 -15.95 6.71
C LYS A 368 38.56 -16.58 6.08
N ASP A 369 38.35 -17.87 6.25
CA ASP A 369 37.23 -18.59 5.65
C ASP A 369 36.06 -18.64 6.63
N ALA A 370 34.85 -18.63 6.08
CA ALA A 370 33.62 -18.81 6.84
C ALA A 370 32.90 -20.08 6.39
N PHE A 371 31.95 -20.54 7.19
CA PHE A 371 31.02 -21.59 6.78
C PHE A 371 29.57 -21.14 6.95
N VAL A 372 28.69 -21.75 6.17
CA VAL A 372 27.24 -21.61 6.29
C VAL A 372 26.63 -23.00 6.36
N LEU A 373 25.70 -23.24 7.29
CA LEU A 373 25.00 -24.51 7.45
C LEU A 373 23.49 -24.34 7.44
N VAL A 374 22.80 -25.39 6.98
CA VAL A 374 21.34 -25.49 6.90
C VAL A 374 20.89 -26.84 7.42
N ALA A 375 19.85 -26.84 8.26
CA ALA A 375 19.24 -28.03 8.84
C ALA A 375 17.78 -28.14 8.38
N ALA A 376 17.50 -29.05 7.43
CA ALA A 376 16.19 -29.28 6.81
C ALA A 376 16.17 -30.63 6.07
N LEU A 377 15.14 -30.90 5.26
CA LEU A 377 15.16 -32.01 4.30
C LEU A 377 16.31 -31.83 3.29
N GLU A 378 16.92 -32.93 2.85
CA GLU A 378 18.14 -32.91 2.04
C GLU A 378 18.03 -32.03 0.79
N ASP A 379 16.94 -32.15 0.03
CA ASP A 379 16.73 -31.35 -1.18
C ASP A 379 16.59 -29.85 -0.86
N LYS A 380 15.89 -29.51 0.23
CA LYS A 380 15.77 -28.12 0.70
C LYS A 380 17.13 -27.57 1.14
N CYS A 381 17.96 -28.37 1.83
CA CYS A 381 19.32 -27.96 2.21
C CYS A 381 20.19 -27.67 0.98
N LYS A 382 20.19 -28.57 -0.01
CA LYS A 382 20.97 -28.40 -1.25
C LYS A 382 20.56 -27.12 -2.00
N LEU A 383 19.26 -26.89 -2.16
CA LEU A 383 18.73 -25.68 -2.79
C LEU A 383 19.09 -24.41 -2.01
N ALA A 384 18.98 -24.44 -0.69
CA ALA A 384 19.30 -23.31 0.18
C ALA A 384 20.79 -22.93 0.08
N LEU A 385 21.68 -23.91 0.21
CA LEU A 385 23.13 -23.69 0.14
C LEU A 385 23.58 -23.25 -1.25
N SER A 386 22.97 -23.76 -2.32
CA SER A 386 23.17 -23.23 -3.68
C SER A 386 22.77 -21.75 -3.77
N ALA A 387 21.63 -21.35 -3.18
CA ALA A 387 21.20 -19.94 -3.17
C ALA A 387 22.19 -19.04 -2.42
N VAL A 388 22.74 -19.52 -1.30
CA VAL A 388 23.76 -18.80 -0.52
C VAL A 388 25.04 -18.66 -1.32
N TYR A 389 25.51 -19.74 -1.95
CA TYR A 389 26.73 -19.70 -2.75
C TYR A 389 26.61 -18.76 -3.96
N GLU A 390 25.50 -18.83 -4.71
CA GLU A 390 25.20 -17.88 -5.78
C GLU A 390 25.21 -16.42 -5.27
N ARG A 391 24.64 -16.17 -4.07
CA ARG A 391 24.67 -14.84 -3.46
C ARG A 391 26.08 -14.42 -3.06
N ALA A 392 26.90 -15.34 -2.54
CA ALA A 392 28.30 -15.06 -2.22
C ALA A 392 29.10 -14.70 -3.49
N GLU A 393 28.90 -15.43 -4.60
CA GLU A 393 29.49 -15.11 -5.91
C GLU A 393 29.10 -13.71 -6.38
N GLU A 394 27.81 -13.35 -6.28
CA GLU A 394 27.33 -12.03 -6.68
C GLU A 394 28.12 -10.90 -5.99
N LEU A 395 28.51 -11.06 -4.72
CA LEU A 395 29.23 -10.04 -3.94
C LEU A 395 30.65 -9.75 -4.44
N PHE A 396 31.31 -10.70 -5.11
CA PHE A 396 32.58 -10.44 -5.80
C PHE A 396 32.39 -9.56 -7.05
N LEU A 397 31.21 -9.65 -7.67
CA LEU A 397 30.95 -9.06 -8.97
C LEU A 397 30.36 -7.65 -8.84
N ARG A 398 29.32 -7.48 -8.03
CA ARG A 398 28.51 -6.25 -8.00
C ARG A 398 27.55 -6.21 -6.81
N VAL A 399 26.99 -5.03 -6.55
CA VAL A 399 25.73 -4.92 -5.80
C VAL A 399 24.65 -5.67 -6.62
N PRO A 400 23.94 -6.67 -6.09
CA PRO A 400 23.09 -7.48 -6.94
C PRO A 400 21.80 -6.77 -7.33
N LYS A 401 21.35 -6.95 -8.58
CA LYS A 401 20.13 -6.31 -9.10
C LYS A 401 18.90 -7.12 -8.67
N GLU A 402 18.03 -6.52 -7.87
CA GLU A 402 16.92 -7.25 -7.23
C GLU A 402 15.73 -6.35 -6.90
N VAL A 403 14.59 -7.02 -6.73
CA VAL A 403 13.37 -6.44 -6.16
C VAL A 403 13.36 -6.78 -4.67
N ARG A 404 13.14 -5.76 -3.85
CA ARG A 404 13.13 -5.85 -2.39
C ARG A 404 11.79 -5.35 -1.87
N LYS A 405 11.39 -5.82 -0.69
CA LYS A 405 10.19 -5.37 0.01
C LYS A 405 10.58 -4.22 0.93
N ALA A 406 9.84 -3.13 0.90
CA ALA A 406 9.94 -2.07 1.90
C ALA A 406 9.30 -2.55 3.22
N GLU A 407 10.07 -2.53 4.30
CA GLU A 407 9.57 -2.81 5.65
C GLU A 407 9.13 -1.51 6.34
N ALA A 408 8.28 -1.62 7.37
CA ALA A 408 7.71 -0.46 8.06
C ALA A 408 8.76 0.47 8.70
N ASN A 409 9.94 -0.06 9.04
CA ASN A 409 11.06 0.69 9.60
C ASN A 409 11.98 1.32 8.53
N GLY A 410 11.65 1.19 7.24
CA GLY A 410 12.44 1.69 6.12
C GLY A 410 13.56 0.74 5.66
N LEU A 411 13.80 -0.39 6.33
CA LEU A 411 14.69 -1.43 5.80
C LEU A 411 14.09 -2.06 4.55
N THR A 412 14.93 -2.72 3.76
CA THR A 412 14.49 -3.47 2.58
C THR A 412 14.93 -4.93 2.70
N THR A 413 14.03 -5.88 2.38
CA THR A 413 14.34 -7.32 2.39
C THR A 413 14.24 -7.91 1.00
N PHE A 414 15.09 -8.87 0.66
CA PHE A 414 15.05 -9.52 -0.66
C PHE A 414 13.69 -10.19 -0.92
N MET A 415 13.07 -9.88 -2.07
CA MET A 415 11.86 -10.57 -2.54
C MET A 415 12.18 -11.53 -3.67
N ARG A 416 12.75 -11.01 -4.76
CA ARG A 416 13.01 -11.77 -5.99
C ARG A 416 14.08 -11.11 -6.85
N PRO A 417 14.71 -11.85 -7.77
CA PRO A 417 15.57 -11.25 -8.79
C PRO A 417 14.80 -10.25 -9.65
N MET A 418 15.50 -9.25 -10.18
CA MET A 418 14.84 -8.28 -11.05
C MET A 418 14.37 -8.95 -12.36
N PRO A 419 13.11 -8.74 -12.78
CA PRO A 419 12.59 -9.14 -14.08
C PRO A 419 13.50 -8.84 -15.28
N GLY A 420 13.45 -9.70 -16.30
CA GLY A 420 14.00 -9.40 -17.63
C GLY A 420 13.11 -8.46 -18.44
N SER A 421 13.65 -7.89 -19.53
CA SER A 421 12.95 -6.94 -20.40
C SER A 421 11.92 -7.56 -21.36
N ALA A 422 12.05 -8.86 -21.68
CA ALA A 422 11.21 -9.54 -22.67
C ALA A 422 9.97 -10.20 -22.03
N ARG A 423 9.01 -9.38 -21.58
CA ARG A 423 7.78 -9.84 -20.89
C ARG A 423 6.46 -9.40 -21.52
N MET A 424 6.51 -8.64 -22.62
CA MET A 424 5.31 -8.08 -23.23
C MET A 424 5.13 -8.58 -24.66
N TYR A 425 3.88 -8.81 -25.04
CA TYR A 425 3.43 -9.11 -26.39
C TYR A 425 2.03 -8.49 -26.59
N PRO A 426 1.57 -8.19 -27.83
CA PRO A 426 0.28 -7.54 -28.06
C PRO A 426 -0.93 -8.32 -27.49
N GLU A 427 -1.87 -7.59 -26.88
CA GLU A 427 -3.23 -8.07 -26.60
C GLU A 427 -4.07 -7.90 -27.88
N THR A 428 -4.26 -9.00 -28.60
CA THR A 428 -4.94 -9.01 -29.89
C THR A 428 -6.46 -8.99 -29.79
N ASP A 429 -7.00 -9.31 -28.61
CA ASP A 429 -8.45 -9.38 -28.40
C ASP A 429 -9.08 -7.99 -28.21
N VAL A 430 -8.25 -6.99 -27.86
CA VAL A 430 -8.67 -5.60 -27.67
C VAL A 430 -8.25 -4.75 -28.88
N PRO A 431 -9.17 -4.01 -29.53
CA PRO A 431 -8.84 -3.10 -30.61
C PRO A 431 -7.85 -2.00 -30.21
N LEU A 432 -7.16 -1.44 -31.21
CA LEU A 432 -6.34 -0.25 -31.02
C LEU A 432 -7.17 0.92 -30.48
N VAL A 433 -6.66 1.58 -29.45
CA VAL A 433 -7.30 2.73 -28.81
C VAL A 433 -6.74 4.02 -29.39
N LYS A 434 -7.61 4.97 -29.75
CA LYS A 434 -7.22 6.30 -30.24
C LYS A 434 -7.66 7.34 -29.21
N PRO A 435 -6.79 7.71 -28.25
CA PRO A 435 -7.15 8.70 -27.25
C PRO A 435 -7.26 10.10 -27.86
N ASP A 436 -8.21 10.89 -27.38
CA ASP A 436 -8.34 12.31 -27.71
C ASP A 436 -8.08 13.17 -26.45
N PRO A 437 -6.87 13.75 -26.30
CA PRO A 437 -6.56 14.60 -25.15
C PRO A 437 -7.26 15.97 -25.19
N HIS A 438 -7.81 16.38 -26.33
CA HIS A 438 -8.50 17.68 -26.47
C HIS A 438 -9.92 17.63 -25.92
N ALA A 439 -10.57 16.47 -25.97
CA ALA A 439 -11.90 16.23 -25.41
C ALA A 439 -11.94 16.20 -23.87
N VAL A 440 -10.81 16.41 -23.20
CA VAL A 440 -10.65 16.22 -21.76
C VAL A 440 -10.53 17.54 -21.01
N GLU A 441 -11.48 17.78 -20.10
CA GLU A 441 -11.50 18.92 -19.18
C GLU A 441 -10.62 18.66 -17.96
N LEU A 442 -9.86 19.67 -17.52
CA LEU A 442 -9.02 19.54 -16.33
C LEU A 442 -9.87 19.71 -15.07
N PRO A 443 -9.70 18.84 -14.05
CA PRO A 443 -10.36 19.03 -12.78
C PRO A 443 -9.66 20.16 -12.00
N GLU A 444 -10.42 20.84 -11.14
CA GLU A 444 -9.83 21.75 -10.14
C GLU A 444 -8.98 20.95 -9.15
N LEU A 445 -7.73 21.38 -8.95
CA LEU A 445 -6.83 20.74 -8.00
C LEU A 445 -7.29 20.95 -6.56
N ILE A 446 -6.99 20.00 -5.68
CA ILE A 446 -7.33 20.13 -4.25
C ILE A 446 -6.70 21.38 -3.62
N SER A 447 -5.49 21.77 -4.04
CA SER A 447 -4.84 23.00 -3.59
C SER A 447 -5.61 24.25 -4.03
N GLU A 448 -6.03 24.30 -5.29
CA GLU A 448 -6.81 25.40 -5.86
C GLU A 448 -8.18 25.49 -5.18
N ARG A 449 -8.82 24.34 -4.95
CA ARG A 449 -10.08 24.23 -4.19
C ARG A 449 -9.95 24.77 -2.77
N ALA A 450 -8.89 24.38 -2.06
CA ALA A 450 -8.62 24.87 -0.71
C ALA A 450 -8.38 26.39 -0.69
N GLU A 451 -7.66 26.93 -1.67
CA GLU A 451 -7.50 28.39 -1.80
C GLU A 451 -8.82 29.10 -2.10
N ARG A 452 -9.64 28.54 -2.99
CA ARG A 452 -10.97 29.08 -3.31
C ARG A 452 -11.86 29.12 -2.08
N TYR A 453 -11.85 28.07 -1.26
CA TYR A 453 -12.59 28.01 -0.01
C TYR A 453 -12.13 29.08 1.00
N GLN A 454 -10.83 29.33 1.11
CA GLN A 454 -10.32 30.42 1.96
C GLN A 454 -10.78 31.79 1.45
N LYS A 455 -10.59 32.06 0.14
CA LYS A 455 -10.86 33.38 -0.45
C LYS A 455 -12.36 33.69 -0.58
N LYS A 456 -13.18 32.72 -1.00
CA LYS A 456 -14.61 32.94 -1.30
C LYS A 456 -15.54 32.60 -0.15
N LEU A 457 -15.17 31.65 0.72
CA LEU A 457 -16.03 31.21 1.84
C LEU A 457 -15.49 31.65 3.20
N SER A 458 -14.40 32.42 3.23
CA SER A 458 -13.74 32.92 4.44
C SER A 458 -13.44 31.83 5.48
N LEU A 459 -13.16 30.61 4.99
CA LEU A 459 -12.70 29.52 5.84
C LEU A 459 -11.25 29.74 6.24
N ASN A 460 -10.88 29.32 7.46
CA ASN A 460 -9.48 29.26 7.83
C ASN A 460 -8.74 28.17 7.01
N SER A 461 -7.41 28.27 6.97
CA SER A 461 -6.57 27.37 6.17
C SER A 461 -6.80 25.89 6.50
N ASP A 462 -6.92 25.54 7.77
CA ASP A 462 -7.07 24.15 8.20
C ASP A 462 -8.41 23.56 7.77
N MET A 463 -9.51 24.27 8.00
CA MET A 463 -10.87 23.87 7.58
C MET A 463 -10.95 23.73 6.07
N ALA A 464 -10.41 24.71 5.33
CA ALA A 464 -10.40 24.68 3.86
C ALA A 464 -9.61 23.48 3.33
N ASN A 465 -8.42 23.21 3.89
CA ASN A 465 -7.60 22.07 3.52
C ASN A 465 -8.27 20.74 3.86
N HIS A 466 -8.91 20.63 5.03
CA HIS A 466 -9.60 19.42 5.46
C HIS A 466 -10.77 19.10 4.54
N VAL A 467 -11.64 20.07 4.25
CA VAL A 467 -12.82 19.83 3.41
C VAL A 467 -12.46 19.64 1.94
N ALA A 468 -11.44 20.34 1.42
CA ALA A 468 -10.98 20.12 0.05
C ALA A 468 -10.37 18.72 -0.16
N LYS A 469 -9.74 18.15 0.89
CA LYS A 469 -9.16 16.79 0.85
C LYS A 469 -10.16 15.69 1.15
N SER A 470 -11.32 16.01 1.74
CA SER A 470 -12.28 15.01 2.20
C SER A 470 -13.10 14.42 1.05
N ASN A 471 -13.85 13.35 1.34
CA ASN A 471 -14.85 12.81 0.42
C ASN A 471 -16.11 13.68 0.38
N TYR A 472 -16.28 14.59 1.34
CA TYR A 472 -17.44 15.45 1.47
C TYR A 472 -17.31 16.76 0.69
N SER A 473 -16.27 16.94 -0.14
CA SER A 473 -16.04 18.22 -0.81
C SER A 473 -17.19 18.64 -1.71
N GLU A 474 -17.80 17.68 -2.45
CA GLU A 474 -18.95 17.95 -3.32
C GLU A 474 -20.22 18.22 -2.50
N LEU A 475 -20.50 17.37 -1.51
CA LEU A 475 -21.62 17.57 -0.58
C LEU A 475 -21.52 18.92 0.13
N PHE A 476 -20.32 19.32 0.57
CA PHE A 476 -20.07 20.61 1.20
C PHE A 476 -20.45 21.77 0.27
N GLU A 477 -19.98 21.77 -0.97
CA GLU A 477 -20.32 22.81 -1.93
C GLU A 477 -21.82 22.89 -2.20
N GLU A 478 -22.46 21.72 -2.31
CA GLU A 478 -23.90 21.66 -2.49
C GLU A 478 -24.65 22.24 -1.30
N LEU A 479 -24.29 21.87 -0.07
CA LEU A 479 -24.92 22.35 1.16
C LEU A 479 -24.71 23.86 1.34
N VAL A 480 -23.52 24.38 1.05
CA VAL A 480 -23.23 25.82 1.07
C VAL A 480 -24.12 26.57 0.08
N LYS A 481 -24.28 26.03 -1.14
CA LYS A 481 -25.13 26.64 -2.18
C LYS A 481 -26.61 26.58 -1.83
N LYS A 482 -27.08 25.45 -1.30
CA LYS A 482 -28.49 25.19 -1.01
C LYS A 482 -28.97 25.91 0.26
N TYR A 483 -28.11 26.05 1.26
CA TYR A 483 -28.47 26.59 2.57
C TYR A 483 -27.58 27.78 2.98
N PRO A 484 -27.67 28.94 2.30
CA PRO A 484 -26.82 30.11 2.57
C PRO A 484 -27.02 30.73 3.98
N LYS A 485 -28.09 30.35 4.70
CA LYS A 485 -28.34 30.71 6.11
C LYS A 485 -27.23 30.19 7.04
N PHE A 486 -26.55 29.10 6.68
CA PHE A 486 -25.50 28.51 7.51
C PHE A 486 -24.12 29.01 7.11
N LYS A 487 -23.32 29.37 8.11
CA LYS A 487 -21.92 29.72 7.89
C LYS A 487 -21.17 28.50 7.33
N PRO A 488 -20.35 28.63 6.28
CA PRO A 488 -19.57 27.50 5.74
C PRO A 488 -18.76 26.75 6.80
N ALA A 489 -18.20 27.46 7.77
CA ALA A 489 -17.45 26.86 8.89
C ALA A 489 -18.29 25.86 9.71
N PHE A 490 -19.58 26.16 9.92
CA PHE A 490 -20.49 25.25 10.62
C PHE A 490 -20.74 23.98 9.81
N ILE A 491 -20.92 24.10 8.48
CA ILE A 491 -21.09 22.94 7.61
C ILE A 491 -19.84 22.06 7.62
N VAL A 492 -18.64 22.65 7.54
CA VAL A 492 -17.38 21.89 7.66
C VAL A 492 -17.30 21.17 9.01
N ASP A 493 -17.65 21.86 10.10
CA ASP A 493 -17.60 21.29 11.44
C ASP A 493 -18.55 20.08 11.59
N THR A 494 -19.77 20.18 11.05
CA THR A 494 -20.75 19.08 11.03
C THR A 494 -20.31 17.90 10.17
N LEU A 495 -19.68 18.14 9.02
CA LEU A 495 -19.25 17.07 8.11
C LEU A 495 -17.95 16.38 8.55
N ILE A 496 -17.09 17.07 9.30
CA ILE A 496 -15.72 16.61 9.58
C ILE A 496 -15.45 16.49 11.08
N SER A 497 -15.55 17.59 11.83
CA SER A 497 -15.17 17.61 13.25
C SER A 497 -16.10 16.77 14.11
N MET A 498 -17.42 16.96 13.97
CA MET A 498 -18.43 16.28 14.80
C MET A 498 -18.39 14.76 14.64
N PRO A 499 -18.28 14.17 13.43
CA PRO A 499 -18.10 12.72 13.26
C PRO A 499 -16.84 12.17 13.95
N ILE A 500 -15.73 12.92 13.91
CA ILE A 500 -14.49 12.54 14.59
C ILE A 500 -14.67 12.58 16.11
N GLU A 501 -15.33 13.61 16.64
CA GLU A 501 -15.68 13.71 18.05
C GLU A 501 -16.57 12.55 18.49
N ILE A 502 -17.63 12.25 17.72
CA ILE A 502 -18.57 11.17 18.00
C ILE A 502 -17.82 9.84 18.10
N LYS A 503 -16.94 9.55 17.14
CA LYS A 503 -16.13 8.34 17.14
C LYS A 503 -15.21 8.26 18.37
N LYS A 504 -14.56 9.36 18.74
CA LYS A 504 -13.59 9.39 19.85
C LYS A 504 -14.27 9.31 21.22
N LYS A 505 -15.40 9.97 21.39
CA LYS A 505 -16.07 10.15 22.71
C LYS A 505 -17.13 9.10 22.99
N TYR A 506 -17.84 8.64 21.96
CA TYR A 506 -18.95 7.69 22.09
C TYR A 506 -18.65 6.31 21.49
N GLU A 507 -17.44 6.12 20.93
CA GLU A 507 -17.00 4.85 20.31
C GLU A 507 -17.93 4.35 19.20
N LEU A 508 -18.66 5.27 18.55
CA LEU A 508 -19.59 4.97 17.47
C LEU A 508 -18.90 5.04 16.11
N ASP A 509 -19.30 4.15 15.21
CA ASP A 509 -18.80 4.12 13.85
C ASP A 509 -19.47 5.20 12.99
N SER A 510 -18.77 6.33 12.87
CA SER A 510 -19.22 7.47 12.07
C SER A 510 -19.27 7.19 10.56
N SER A 511 -18.70 6.07 10.07
CA SER A 511 -18.78 5.70 8.65
C SER A 511 -20.18 5.28 8.20
N LYS A 512 -21.10 5.05 9.15
CA LYS A 512 -22.52 4.79 8.88
C LYS A 512 -23.30 6.01 8.42
N LEU A 513 -22.76 7.22 8.62
CA LEU A 513 -23.39 8.45 8.14
C LEU A 513 -23.22 8.56 6.62
N THR A 514 -24.34 8.56 5.91
CA THR A 514 -24.39 8.75 4.47
C THR A 514 -24.55 10.22 4.11
N ASP A 515 -24.26 10.57 2.85
CA ASP A 515 -24.54 11.91 2.33
C ASP A 515 -26.02 12.29 2.51
N ASP A 516 -26.94 11.33 2.35
CA ASP A 516 -28.38 11.54 2.57
C ASP A 516 -28.72 11.91 4.02
N ASN A 517 -28.05 11.30 5.01
CA ASN A 517 -28.25 11.69 6.40
C ASN A 517 -27.90 13.17 6.63
N TYR A 518 -26.80 13.65 6.04
CA TYR A 518 -26.44 15.07 6.13
C TYR A 518 -27.41 15.96 5.35
N ARG A 519 -27.89 15.54 4.18
CA ARG A 519 -28.90 16.27 3.40
C ARG A 519 -30.18 16.49 4.20
N ASP A 520 -30.65 15.45 4.87
CA ASP A 520 -31.83 15.48 5.72
C ASP A 520 -31.61 16.36 6.95
N LEU A 521 -30.46 16.20 7.63
CA LEU A 521 -30.10 17.05 8.76
C LEU A 521 -30.15 18.54 8.40
N PHE A 522 -29.47 18.95 7.32
CA PHE A 522 -29.44 20.35 6.92
C PHE A 522 -30.80 20.86 6.41
N LYS A 523 -31.64 19.99 5.83
CA LYS A 523 -33.03 20.31 5.50
C LYS A 523 -33.81 20.64 6.77
N TYR A 524 -33.75 19.79 7.80
CA TYR A 524 -34.46 20.00 9.06
C TYR A 524 -33.95 21.21 9.86
N LEU A 525 -32.64 21.47 9.84
CA LEU A 525 -32.06 22.69 10.40
C LEU A 525 -32.56 23.94 9.65
N HIS A 526 -32.75 23.86 8.33
CA HIS A 526 -33.22 24.99 7.53
C HIS A 526 -34.69 25.30 7.79
N GLU A 527 -35.52 24.26 7.92
CA GLU A 527 -36.94 24.32 8.29
C GLU A 527 -37.16 24.65 9.79
N ASP A 528 -36.08 24.94 10.54
CA ASP A 528 -36.09 25.22 11.98
C ASP A 528 -36.77 24.11 12.83
N LYS A 529 -36.81 22.87 12.31
CA LYS A 529 -37.33 21.70 13.02
C LYS A 529 -36.34 21.13 14.03
N ILE A 530 -35.05 21.27 13.75
CA ILE A 530 -33.94 20.86 14.61
C ILE A 530 -33.10 22.10 14.97
N HIS A 531 -32.67 22.20 16.23
CA HIS A 531 -31.78 23.27 16.66
C HIS A 531 -30.30 22.93 16.42
N LYS A 532 -29.45 23.95 16.18
CA LYS A 532 -28.01 23.73 15.91
C LYS A 532 -27.25 23.09 17.06
N ASP A 533 -27.71 23.27 18.29
CA ASP A 533 -27.02 22.80 19.50
C ASP A 533 -27.10 21.28 19.68
N ILE A 534 -28.03 20.61 19.01
CA ILE A 534 -28.32 19.17 19.18
C ILE A 534 -27.87 18.33 17.99
N VAL A 535 -27.12 18.92 17.07
CA VAL A 535 -26.67 18.24 15.85
C VAL A 535 -25.87 16.97 16.17
N ILE A 536 -25.04 16.99 17.21
CA ILE A 536 -24.27 15.82 17.63
C ILE A 536 -25.20 14.68 18.06
N ASP A 537 -26.24 14.98 18.85
CA ASP A 537 -27.20 13.97 19.31
C ASP A 537 -27.99 13.37 18.15
N VAL A 538 -28.42 14.22 17.21
CA VAL A 538 -29.09 13.79 15.97
C VAL A 538 -28.20 12.87 15.14
N LEU A 539 -26.92 13.24 14.94
CA LEU A 539 -25.97 12.40 14.21
C LEU A 539 -25.73 11.06 14.91
N ILE A 540 -25.67 11.04 16.25
CA ILE A 540 -25.56 9.81 17.04
C ILE A 540 -26.76 8.89 16.80
N ASP A 541 -27.97 9.44 16.79
CA ASP A 541 -29.18 8.67 16.55
C ASP A 541 -29.29 8.18 15.11
N MET A 542 -28.84 8.98 14.13
CA MET A 542 -28.72 8.54 12.73
C MET A 542 -27.75 7.35 12.62
N ILE A 543 -26.57 7.40 13.26
CA ILE A 543 -25.60 6.28 13.29
C ILE A 543 -26.21 5.01 13.90
N LYS A 544 -27.07 5.17 14.91
CA LYS A 544 -27.74 4.07 15.60
C LYS A 544 -28.99 3.56 14.87
N ASN A 545 -29.37 4.17 13.75
CA ASN A 545 -30.65 3.93 13.06
C ASN A 545 -31.88 4.12 13.98
N LYS A 546 -31.80 5.09 14.90
CA LYS A 546 -32.87 5.45 15.85
C LYS A 546 -33.41 6.86 15.64
N PHE A 547 -32.93 7.56 14.62
CA PHE A 547 -33.36 8.92 14.34
C PHE A 547 -34.84 8.96 13.97
N ASP A 548 -35.60 9.73 14.75
CA ASP A 548 -36.98 10.12 14.47
C ASP A 548 -37.09 11.63 14.73
N LEU A 549 -37.60 12.36 13.73
CA LEU A 549 -37.73 13.81 13.78
C LEU A 549 -38.62 14.28 14.93
N GLN A 550 -39.64 13.50 15.31
CA GLN A 550 -40.57 13.86 16.40
C GLN A 550 -39.87 14.01 17.76
N ASN A 551 -38.75 13.32 17.96
CA ASN A 551 -37.98 13.40 19.19
C ASN A 551 -37.27 14.76 19.36
N TYR A 552 -37.06 15.48 18.26
CA TYR A 552 -36.23 16.68 18.18
C TYR A 552 -36.98 17.93 17.75
N GLU A 553 -38.28 17.80 17.47
CA GLU A 553 -39.11 18.91 16.98
C GLU A 553 -39.16 20.06 18.00
N SER A 554 -38.95 21.27 17.48
CA SER A 554 -38.85 22.48 18.29
C SER A 554 -40.19 22.85 18.91
N LEU A 555 -40.22 23.02 20.23
CA LEU A 555 -41.43 23.44 20.96
C LEU A 555 -41.71 24.93 20.72
N SER A 556 -42.99 25.31 20.70
CA SER A 556 -43.37 26.73 20.65
C SER A 556 -42.88 27.46 21.91
N THR A 557 -42.61 28.77 21.83
CA THR A 557 -42.15 29.56 22.98
C THR A 557 -43.10 29.50 24.18
N GLU A 558 -44.40 29.29 23.94
CA GLU A 558 -45.42 29.15 24.99
C GLU A 558 -45.32 27.79 25.69
N ASP A 559 -45.05 26.72 24.94
CA ASP A 559 -44.82 25.37 25.48
C ASP A 559 -43.51 25.31 26.28
N VAL A 560 -42.46 26.01 25.82
CA VAL A 560 -41.20 26.12 26.56
C VAL A 560 -41.39 26.83 27.89
N HIS A 561 -42.09 27.97 27.88
CA HIS A 561 -42.35 28.75 29.09
C HIS A 561 -43.15 27.94 30.12
N SER A 562 -44.19 27.22 29.68
CA SER A 562 -45.02 26.40 30.58
C SER A 562 -44.23 25.26 31.24
N VAL A 563 -43.40 24.54 30.48
CA VAL A 563 -42.56 23.46 31.01
C VAL A 563 -41.51 24.00 32.00
N ILE A 564 -40.84 25.10 31.69
CA ILE A 564 -39.84 25.71 32.60
C ILE A 564 -40.52 26.20 33.88
N LYS A 565 -41.69 26.85 33.77
CA LYS A 565 -42.47 27.31 34.91
C LYS A 565 -42.88 26.16 35.82
N GLU A 566 -43.34 25.05 35.26
CA GLU A 566 -43.72 23.86 36.05
C GLU A 566 -42.52 23.25 36.80
N ILE A 567 -41.32 23.25 36.20
CA ILE A 567 -40.09 22.76 36.84
C ILE A 567 -39.65 23.68 37.97
N VAL A 568 -39.70 25.00 37.77
CA VAL A 568 -39.39 26.00 38.80
C VAL A 568 -40.38 25.93 39.96
N GLU A 569 -41.68 25.79 39.68
CA GLU A 569 -42.72 25.66 40.72
C GLU A 569 -42.60 24.38 41.54
N LYS A 570 -42.16 23.26 40.94
CA LYS A 570 -41.90 22.00 41.64
C LYS A 570 -40.59 21.99 42.44
N ASN A 571 -39.66 22.90 42.15
CA ASN A 571 -38.31 22.90 42.72
C ASN A 571 -37.87 24.31 43.17
N LYS A 572 -38.73 25.02 43.91
CA LYS A 572 -38.58 26.45 44.25
C LYS A 572 -37.26 26.84 44.94
N ASP A 573 -36.63 25.91 45.67
CA ASP A 573 -35.41 26.17 46.44
C ASP A 573 -34.12 25.68 45.74
N ALA A 574 -34.22 25.16 44.51
CA ALA A 574 -33.08 24.62 43.80
C ALA A 574 -32.18 25.73 43.22
N PRO A 575 -30.84 25.62 43.31
CA PRO A 575 -29.92 26.58 42.69
C PRO A 575 -30.13 26.66 41.17
N PHE A 576 -29.87 27.83 40.57
CA PHE A 576 -30.03 28.06 39.12
C PHE A 576 -29.38 26.97 38.25
N GLY A 577 -28.18 26.49 38.62
CA GLY A 577 -27.50 25.42 37.88
C GLY A 577 -28.24 24.08 37.92
N ALA A 578 -28.92 23.76 39.01
CA ALA A 578 -29.71 22.53 39.15
C ALA A 578 -31.04 22.63 38.38
N LEU A 579 -31.72 23.77 38.45
CA LEU A 579 -32.91 24.06 37.63
C LEU A 579 -32.59 24.04 36.14
N MET A 580 -31.45 24.61 35.74
CA MET A 580 -30.96 24.56 34.38
C MET A 580 -30.72 23.11 33.93
N GLY A 581 -30.08 22.28 34.76
CA GLY A 581 -29.88 20.86 34.47
C GLY A 581 -31.19 20.08 34.30
N GLN A 582 -32.21 20.36 35.13
CA GLN A 582 -33.52 19.73 35.02
C GLN A 582 -34.29 20.21 33.78
N CYS A 583 -34.27 21.50 33.46
CA CYS A 583 -34.89 22.05 32.25
C CYS A 583 -34.23 21.49 30.99
N MET A 584 -32.89 21.40 30.96
CA MET A 584 -32.16 20.78 29.86
C MET A 584 -32.50 19.29 29.69
N LYS A 585 -32.73 18.57 30.79
CA LYS A 585 -33.16 17.16 30.76
C LYS A 585 -34.61 17.00 30.30
N ALA A 586 -35.52 17.87 30.73
CA ALA A 586 -36.93 17.80 30.38
C ALA A 586 -37.21 18.26 28.94
N LEU A 587 -36.49 19.28 28.48
CA LEU A 587 -36.61 19.84 27.14
C LEU A 587 -35.63 19.18 26.14
N ALA A 588 -34.93 18.11 26.55
CA ALA A 588 -33.95 17.29 25.82
C ALA A 588 -33.83 17.58 24.30
N GLY A 589 -33.12 18.66 23.97
CA GLY A 589 -32.80 19.07 22.61
C GLY A 589 -33.89 19.79 21.80
N LYS A 590 -35.10 19.96 22.33
CA LYS A 590 -36.23 20.66 21.69
C LYS A 590 -36.10 22.18 21.72
N VAL A 591 -35.17 22.72 22.51
CA VAL A 591 -34.98 24.17 22.73
C VAL A 591 -33.50 24.47 22.96
N SER A 592 -33.00 25.59 22.45
CA SER A 592 -31.61 26.01 22.71
C SER A 592 -31.37 26.26 24.21
N GLY A 593 -30.19 25.86 24.69
CA GLY A 593 -29.80 26.11 26.09
C GLY A 593 -29.77 27.61 26.43
N LYS A 594 -29.55 28.46 25.43
CA LYS A 594 -29.63 29.91 25.58
C LYS A 594 -31.06 30.40 25.85
N ILE A 595 -32.04 29.92 25.08
CA ILE A 595 -33.46 30.27 25.28
C ILE A 595 -33.94 29.74 26.63
N ILE A 596 -33.57 28.50 27.01
CA ILE A 596 -33.89 27.95 28.33
C ILE A 596 -33.29 28.82 29.43
N SER A 597 -32.02 29.24 29.29
CA SER A 597 -31.36 30.10 30.29
C SER A 597 -31.99 31.49 30.37
N GLU A 598 -32.34 32.11 29.24
CA GLU A 598 -32.99 33.42 29.18
C GLU A 598 -34.40 33.38 29.78
N GLU A 599 -35.16 32.32 29.55
CA GLU A 599 -36.51 32.16 30.08
C GLU A 599 -36.50 31.77 31.56
N LEU A 600 -35.59 30.89 31.97
CA LEU A 600 -35.38 30.54 33.38
C LEU A 600 -34.97 31.76 34.22
N LYS A 601 -34.16 32.68 33.67
CA LYS A 601 -33.80 33.96 34.33
C LYS A 601 -34.98 34.91 34.53
N LYS A 602 -36.07 34.77 33.76
CA LYS A 602 -37.27 35.59 33.96
C LYS A 602 -38.18 35.04 35.06
N LEU A 603 -38.02 33.76 35.41
CA LEU A 603 -38.90 33.01 36.31
C LEU A 603 -38.30 32.77 37.71
N VAL A 604 -36.99 32.92 37.87
CA VAL A 604 -36.22 32.68 39.11
C VAL A 604 -35.77 33.98 39.74
#